data_AF-A0A352FBL1-F1
#
_entry.id   AF-A0A352FBL1-F1
#
_cell.length_a   1.000
_cell.length_b   1.000
_cell.length_c   1.000
_cell.angle_alpha   90.00
_cell.angle_beta   90.00
_cell.angle_gamma   90.00
#
_symmetry.space_group_name_H-M   'P 1'
#
loop_
_entity.id
_entity.type
_entity.pdbx_description
1 polymer ?
#
loop_
_entity_poly.entity_id
_entity_poly.type
_entity_poly.pdbx_seq_one_letter_code
_entity_poly.pdbx_strand_id
1 'polypeptide(L)'
;MTERNEIVRLGKITAKRNKYGMLGFRKYLISVEFDEPFNRRTGEKSWEFMVSSGFYEDIVIGARVKGIFDQAPEGLRPITCVI
;
A
#
# COMPACT_ATOMS: atom_id res chain seq x y z
N MET A 1 8.50 -25.27 2.69
CA MET A 1 8.42 -23.80 2.63
C MET A 1 7.39 -23.49 1.57
N THR A 2 6.21 -22.99 1.95
CA THR A 2 5.16 -22.68 0.97
C THR A 2 5.59 -21.43 0.22
N GLU A 3 5.86 -21.54 -1.08
CA GLU A 3 6.07 -20.38 -1.94
C GLU A 3 4.80 -19.53 -1.85
N ARG A 4 4.91 -18.35 -1.20
CA ARG A 4 3.82 -17.38 -1.27
C ARG A 4 3.79 -16.89 -2.71
N ASN A 5 2.68 -17.10 -3.40
CA ASN A 5 2.43 -16.49 -4.70
C ASN A 5 2.27 -14.97 -4.50
N GLU A 6 3.39 -14.28 -4.46
CA GLU A 6 3.44 -12.82 -4.36
C GLU A 6 3.18 -12.21 -5.73
N ILE A 7 2.13 -11.40 -5.79
CA ILE A 7 1.72 -10.69 -7.00
C ILE A 7 2.16 -9.24 -6.85
N VAL A 8 2.91 -8.75 -7.83
CA VAL A 8 3.42 -7.37 -7.83
C VAL A 8 2.53 -6.48 -8.70
N ARG A 9 2.25 -5.28 -8.22
CA ARG A 9 1.58 -4.22 -8.98
C ARG A 9 2.33 -2.91 -8.87
N LEU A 10 2.47 -2.22 -10.00
CA LEU A 10 3.05 -0.89 -10.04
C LEU A 10 1.98 0.16 -9.73
N GLY A 11 2.39 1.21 -9.04
CA GLY A 11 1.52 2.32 -8.71
C GLY A 11 2.28 3.60 -8.47
N LYS A 12 1.57 4.59 -7.96
CA LYS A 12 2.05 5.92 -7.63
C LYS A 12 1.54 6.33 -6.26
N ILE A 13 2.38 7.01 -5.49
CA ILE A 13 1.95 7.63 -4.24
C ILE A 13 1.10 8.86 -4.57
N THR A 14 -0.13 8.88 -4.06
CA THR A 14 -1.09 9.97 -4.32
C THR A 14 -1.27 10.87 -3.10
N ALA A 15 -1.05 10.36 -1.88
CA ALA A 15 -1.19 11.16 -0.67
C ALA A 15 -0.33 10.64 0.48
N LYS A 16 0.01 11.54 1.40
CA LYS A 16 0.61 11.28 2.70
C LYS A 16 -0.37 11.75 3.78
N ARG A 17 -0.66 10.92 4.77
CA ARG A 17 -1.57 11.23 5.88
C ARG A 17 -0.93 10.86 7.20
N ASN A 18 -1.07 11.71 8.20
CA ASN A 18 -0.77 11.39 9.59
C ASN A 18 -2.07 11.37 10.41
N LYS A 19 -2.27 10.31 11.18
CA LYS A 19 -3.44 10.17 12.07
C LYS A 19 -2.95 9.98 13.49
N TYR A 20 -3.62 10.60 14.45
CA TYR A 20 -3.42 10.30 15.86
C TYR A 20 -4.29 9.10 16.24
N GLY A 21 -3.66 8.03 16.72
CA GLY A 21 -4.38 6.90 17.29
C GLY A 21 -4.98 7.24 18.65
N MET A 22 -5.89 6.39 19.12
CA MET A 22 -6.66 6.57 20.36
C MET A 22 -5.79 6.65 21.64
N LEU A 23 -4.50 6.27 21.54
CA LEU A 23 -3.50 6.33 22.62
C LEU A 23 -2.40 7.37 22.36
N GLY A 24 -2.61 8.31 21.43
CA GLY A 24 -1.63 9.35 21.08
C GLY A 24 -0.50 8.91 20.14
N PHE A 25 -0.40 7.61 19.81
CA PHE A 25 0.56 7.12 18.81
C PHE A 25 0.22 7.65 17.42
N ARG A 26 1.21 8.30 16.77
CA ARG A 26 1.09 8.76 15.39
C ARG A 26 1.18 7.57 14.44
N LYS A 27 0.18 7.45 13.55
CA LYS A 27 0.19 6.53 12.42
C LYS A 27 0.52 7.31 11.15
N TYR A 28 1.55 6.88 10.45
CA TYR A 28 2.00 7.47 9.20
C TYR A 28 1.51 6.59 8.06
N LEU A 29 0.77 7.18 7.13
CA LEU A 29 0.03 6.47 6.10
C LEU A 29 0.33 7.09 4.75
N ILE A 30 0.51 6.24 3.74
CA ILE A 30 0.58 6.67 2.35
C ILE A 30 -0.55 6.03 1.56
N SER A 31 -1.14 6.79 0.66
CA SER A 31 -2.10 6.28 -0.31
C SER A 31 -1.40 6.03 -1.63
N VAL A 32 -1.59 4.83 -2.16
CA VAL A 32 -1.03 4.39 -3.44
C VAL A 32 -2.19 4.11 -4.38
N GLU A 33 -2.11 4.63 -5.60
CA GLU A 33 -2.99 4.26 -6.70
C GLU A 33 -2.19 3.39 -7.68
N PHE A 34 -2.69 2.20 -7.97
CA PHE A 34 -2.08 1.21 -8.83
C PHE A 34 -2.54 1.36 -10.28
N ASP A 35 -1.65 0.98 -11.20
CA ASP A 35 -1.89 1.03 -12.64
C ASP A 35 -2.98 0.04 -13.08
N GLU A 36 -3.12 -1.06 -12.33
CA GLU A 36 -4.16 -2.08 -12.51
C GLU A 36 -4.93 -2.32 -11.19
N PRO A 37 -6.22 -2.66 -11.25
CA PRO A 37 -6.99 -3.01 -10.07
C PRO A 37 -6.44 -4.29 -9.41
N PHE A 38 -6.28 -4.26 -8.09
CA PHE A 38 -5.85 -5.43 -7.31
C PHE A 38 -7.05 -6.25 -6.83
N ASN A 39 -8.22 -5.63 -6.64
CA ASN A 39 -9.47 -6.34 -6.39
C ASN A 39 -10.29 -6.43 -7.67
N ARG A 40 -10.32 -7.61 -8.30
CA ARG A 40 -11.09 -7.82 -9.54
C ARG A 40 -12.60 -7.68 -9.34
N ARG A 41 -13.11 -7.97 -8.14
CA ARG A 41 -14.55 -7.93 -7.85
C ARG A 41 -15.05 -6.51 -7.63
N THR A 42 -14.30 -5.70 -6.90
CA THR A 42 -14.69 -4.32 -6.56
C THR A 42 -14.10 -3.27 -7.50
N GLY A 43 -13.10 -3.64 -8.30
CA GLY A 43 -12.37 -2.70 -9.16
C GLY A 43 -11.44 -1.77 -8.39
N GLU A 44 -11.16 -2.06 -7.11
CA GLU A 44 -10.27 -1.24 -6.29
C GLU A 44 -8.85 -1.20 -6.87
N LYS A 45 -8.36 0.03 -7.04
CA LYS A 45 -7.01 0.36 -7.51
C LYS A 45 -6.21 1.17 -6.51
N SER A 46 -6.80 1.56 -5.37
CA SER A 46 -6.10 2.38 -4.38
C SER A 46 -6.05 1.71 -3.03
N TRP A 47 -4.92 1.82 -2.33
CA TRP A 47 -4.75 1.28 -0.99
C TRP A 47 -3.96 2.23 -0.08
N GLU A 48 -4.24 2.18 1.22
CA GLU A 48 -3.52 2.95 2.24
C GLU A 48 -2.54 2.03 3.00
N PHE A 49 -1.24 2.28 2.85
CA PHE A 49 -0.19 1.56 3.57
C PHE A 49 0.26 2.35 4.77
N MET A 50 0.41 1.66 5.90
CA MET A 50 1.08 2.22 7.07
C MET A 50 2.59 2.07 6.91
N VAL A 51 3.32 3.14 7.18
CA VAL A 51 4.78 3.22 7.05
C VAL A 51 5.42 3.72 8.33
N SER A 52 6.75 3.57 8.46
CA SER A 52 7.50 4.17 9.57
C SER A 52 7.58 5.70 9.41
N SER A 53 7.85 6.41 10.50
CA SER A 53 8.00 7.88 10.46
C SER A 53 9.18 8.32 9.60
N GLY A 54 10.34 7.67 9.70
CA GLY A 54 11.52 8.00 8.89
C GLY A 54 11.22 7.86 7.40
N PHE A 55 10.64 6.72 7.00
CA PHE A 55 10.23 6.51 5.62
C PHE A 55 9.17 7.52 5.18
N TYR A 56 8.19 7.83 6.05
CA TYR A 56 7.18 8.83 5.76
C TYR A 56 7.78 10.19 5.43
N GLU A 57 8.78 10.67 6.17
CA GLU A 57 9.39 11.97 5.86
C GLU A 57 10.09 11.98 4.49
N ASP A 58 10.77 10.89 4.12
CA ASP A 58 11.52 10.76 2.87
C ASP A 58 10.64 10.55 1.62
N ILE A 59 9.36 10.20 1.81
CA ILE A 59 8.43 9.93 0.70
C ILE A 59 8.04 11.20 -0.06
N VAL A 60 8.17 11.13 -1.39
CA VAL A 60 7.69 12.15 -2.35
C VAL A 60 6.36 11.71 -2.97
N ILE A 61 5.33 12.58 -2.92
CA ILE A 61 4.07 12.34 -3.63
C ILE A 61 4.35 12.33 -5.14
N GLY A 62 3.80 11.34 -5.85
CA GLY A 62 4.05 11.11 -7.27
C GLY A 62 5.15 10.08 -7.53
N ALA A 63 5.94 9.67 -6.53
CA ALA A 63 6.93 8.60 -6.69
C ALA A 63 6.26 7.28 -7.10
N ARG A 64 6.95 6.52 -7.95
CA ARG A 64 6.53 5.19 -8.39
C ARG A 64 6.83 4.17 -7.31
N VAL A 65 5.95 3.18 -7.17
CA VAL A 65 6.08 2.15 -6.14
C VAL A 65 5.67 0.78 -6.69
N LYS A 66 6.16 -0.27 -6.04
CA LYS A 66 5.75 -1.66 -6.21
C LYS A 66 4.92 -2.06 -4.99
N GLY A 67 3.62 -2.29 -5.17
CA GLY A 67 2.78 -2.97 -4.18
C GLY A 67 2.94 -4.48 -4.29
N ILE A 68 3.10 -5.14 -3.15
CA ILE A 68 3.21 -6.59 -3.04
C ILE A 68 1.92 -7.11 -2.41
N PHE A 69 1.33 -8.11 -3.05
CA PHE A 69 0.04 -8.69 -2.68
C PHE A 69 0.15 -10.21 -2.57
N ASP A 70 -0.66 -10.81 -1.70
CA ASP A 70 -0.95 -12.24 -1.75
C ASP A 70 -2.26 -12.52 -2.49
N GLN A 71 -2.36 -13.75 -3.01
CA GLN A 71 -3.62 -14.28 -3.52
C GLN A 71 -4.52 -14.68 -2.35
N ALA A 72 -5.70 -14.07 -2.27
CA ALA A 72 -6.79 -14.44 -1.37
C ALA A 72 -7.98 -15.00 -2.18
N PRO A 73 -8.93 -15.75 -1.57
CA PRO A 73 -10.11 -16.26 -2.28
C PRO A 73 -10.97 -15.15 -2.90
N GLU A 74 -11.11 -14.02 -2.21
CA GLU A 74 -11.90 -12.86 -2.63
C GLU A 74 -11.17 -11.85 -3.53
N GLY A 75 -9.88 -12.05 -3.83
CA GLY A 75 -9.08 -11.13 -4.64
C GLY A 75 -7.61 -11.09 -4.23
N LEU A 76 -6.97 -9.93 -4.38
CA LEU A 76 -5.62 -9.72 -3.85
C LEU A 76 -5.69 -8.98 -2.53
N ARG A 77 -4.90 -9.43 -1.54
CA ARG A 77 -4.76 -8.73 -0.28
C ARG A 77 -3.37 -8.08 -0.21
N PRO A 78 -3.31 -6.78 0.13
CA PRO A 78 -2.04 -6.07 0.18
C PRO A 78 -1.20 -6.52 1.38
N ILE A 79 0.08 -6.76 1.13
CA ILE A 79 1.08 -7.11 2.16
C ILE A 79 1.89 -5.87 2.52
N THR A 80 2.55 -5.28 1.51
CA THR A 80 3.46 -4.15 1.70
C THR A 80 3.62 -3.38 0.39
N CYS A 81 4.34 -2.26 0.43
CA CYS A 81 4.80 -1.56 -0.75
C CYS A 81 6.29 -1.22 -0.62
N VAL A 82 6.96 -1.15 -1.76
CA VAL A 82 8.39 -0.80 -1.89
C VAL A 82 8.47 0.36 -2.87
N ILE A 83 9.23 1.39 -2.52
CA ILE A 83 9.44 2.59 -3.33
C ILE A 83 10.75 2.44 -4.08
#